data_AF-A0A090EA91-F1
#
_entry.id   AF-A0A090EA91-F1
#
_cell.length_a   1.000
_cell.length_b   1.000
_cell.length_c   1.000
_cell.angle_alpha   90.00
_cell.angle_beta   90.00
_cell.angle_gamma   90.00
#
_symmetry.space_group_name_H-M   'P 1'
#
loop_
_entity.id
_entity.type
_entity.pdbx_description
1 polymer ?
#
loop_
_entity_poly.entity_id
_entity_poly.type
_entity_poly.pdbx_seq_one_letter_code
_entity_poly.pdbx_strand_id
1 'polypeptide(L)'
;MAAQIFSAIFVIIIGVGGCVAYFWGANKLLDAVFPSRGVSGATAVDNLRRQGLVRPWLFVGPAMIILTIYLIYPVVETLRLSFLDRGGANFVGLANYEWAFGDHDFRNSILNNVLWLAVVPAACTFLGLIIAVLTDKIWWGTIAKSLIFLPLAISFVGASVIWKFIYEYRGEGQVQIGLLNAIIQHFGGQPQVWISLPFWNNFFLMVILIWIQTGFAMVILSSALRGIPEETLEAAVIDGANPFQIFWKIMVPQIWGTIAVVWTTITILVLKVFDIVLTMTNGQWNSQVLANLMFDWMFRGGGDFGRGATIAIIIMIAVIPIMVWNIRQANKETGGH
;
A
#
# COMPACT_ATOMS: atom_id res chain seq x y z
N MET A 1 31.14 -2.00 13.42
CA MET A 1 31.01 -0.71 12.70
C MET A 1 31.96 -0.61 11.51
N ALA A 2 33.29 -0.73 11.67
CA ALA A 2 34.25 -0.65 10.56
C ALA A 2 34.00 -1.66 9.42
N ALA A 3 33.64 -2.92 9.73
CA ALA A 3 33.32 -3.93 8.71
C ALA A 3 32.06 -3.60 7.89
N GLN A 4 31.04 -2.99 8.51
CA GLN A 4 29.83 -2.55 7.81
C GLN A 4 30.12 -1.37 6.88
N ILE A 5 30.95 -0.43 7.33
CA ILE A 5 31.38 0.71 6.52
C ILE A 5 32.21 0.23 5.33
N PHE A 6 33.14 -0.70 5.55
CA PHE A 6 33.94 -1.29 4.46
C PHE A 6 33.05 -2.02 3.45
N SER A 7 32.10 -2.84 3.93
CA SER A 7 31.13 -3.52 3.06
C SER A 7 30.28 -2.52 2.26
N ALA A 8 29.82 -1.43 2.88
CA ALA A 8 29.04 -0.41 2.21
C ALA A 8 29.85 0.29 1.11
N ILE A 9 31.09 0.69 1.41
CA ILE A 9 32.00 1.33 0.43
C ILE A 9 32.31 0.36 -0.71
N PHE A 10 32.58 -0.90 -0.40
CA PHE A 10 32.87 -1.94 -1.40
C PHE A 10 31.68 -2.15 -2.35
N VAL A 11 30.46 -2.25 -1.81
CA VAL A 11 29.23 -2.36 -2.61
C VAL A 11 29.02 -1.12 -3.49
N ILE A 12 29.29 0.08 -2.96
CA ILE A 12 29.20 1.33 -3.75
C ILE A 12 30.21 1.31 -4.91
N ILE A 13 31.46 0.95 -4.65
CA ILE A 13 32.50 0.91 -5.68
C ILE A 13 32.14 -0.10 -6.77
N ILE A 14 31.66 -1.29 -6.40
CA ILE A 14 31.20 -2.30 -7.36
C ILE A 14 29.97 -1.81 -8.13
N GLY A 15 28.98 -1.22 -7.46
CA GLY A 15 27.76 -0.75 -8.09
C GLY A 15 28.03 0.37 -9.10
N VAL A 16 28.76 1.41 -8.67
CA VAL A 16 29.11 2.55 -9.53
C VAL A 16 30.08 2.10 -10.62
N GLY A 17 31.12 1.33 -10.27
CA GLY A 17 32.08 0.80 -11.23
C GLY A 17 31.41 -0.08 -12.28
N GLY A 18 30.46 -0.92 -11.87
CA GLY A 18 29.64 -1.74 -12.76
C GLY A 18 28.79 -0.89 -13.72
N CYS A 19 28.17 0.18 -13.23
CA CYS A 19 27.40 1.11 -14.07
C CYS A 19 28.30 1.82 -15.10
N VAL A 20 29.48 2.29 -14.69
CA VAL A 20 30.45 2.96 -15.59
C VAL A 20 30.99 1.98 -16.62
N ALA A 21 31.38 0.78 -16.18
CA ALA A 21 31.86 -0.28 -17.06
C ALA A 21 30.78 -0.71 -18.07
N TYR A 22 29.53 -0.82 -17.62
CA TYR A 22 28.40 -1.13 -18.49
C TYR A 22 28.16 -0.01 -19.49
N PHE A 23 28.13 1.26 -19.06
CA PHE A 23 27.93 2.40 -19.95
C PHE A 23 29.02 2.49 -21.02
N TRP A 24 30.29 2.38 -20.60
CA TRP A 24 31.41 2.46 -21.51
C TRP A 24 31.46 1.26 -22.45
N GLY A 25 31.28 0.04 -21.91
CA GLY A 25 31.25 -1.20 -22.68
C GLY A 25 30.12 -1.25 -23.68
N ALA A 26 28.91 -0.85 -23.28
CA ALA A 26 27.73 -0.75 -24.13
C ALA A 26 27.94 0.20 -25.32
N ASN A 27 28.48 1.40 -25.05
CA ASN A 27 28.78 2.37 -26.10
C ASN A 27 29.90 1.89 -27.03
N LYS A 28 30.97 1.30 -26.47
CA LYS A 28 32.06 0.73 -27.27
C LYS A 28 31.59 -0.42 -28.15
N LEU A 29 30.67 -1.25 -27.66
CA LEU A 29 30.05 -2.32 -28.44
C LEU A 29 29.18 -1.76 -29.58
N LEU A 30 28.39 -0.72 -29.32
CA LEU A 30 27.59 -0.05 -30.34
C LEU A 30 28.45 0.59 -31.43
N ASP A 31 29.58 1.21 -31.06
CA ASP A 31 30.51 1.81 -32.01
C ASP A 31 31.28 0.75 -32.82
N ALA A 32 31.52 -0.43 -32.26
CA ALA A 32 32.12 -1.56 -32.96
C ALA A 32 31.15 -2.23 -33.95
N VAL A 33 29.88 -2.40 -33.57
CA VAL A 33 28.85 -3.05 -34.41
C VAL A 33 28.30 -2.11 -35.48
N PHE A 34 28.15 -0.82 -35.15
CA PHE A 34 27.65 0.22 -36.06
C PHE A 34 28.64 1.39 -36.14
N PRO A 35 29.75 1.26 -36.88
CA PRO A 35 30.75 2.32 -36.95
C PRO A 35 30.16 3.57 -37.61
N SER A 36 30.15 4.67 -36.86
CA SER A 36 29.73 6.00 -37.32
C SER A 36 30.92 6.91 -37.67
N ARG A 37 32.12 6.57 -37.20
CA ARG A 37 33.38 7.29 -37.49
C ARG A 37 34.17 6.55 -38.55
N GLY A 38 34.62 7.27 -39.59
CA GLY A 38 35.44 6.71 -40.67
C GLY A 38 34.65 6.11 -41.85
N VAL A 39 33.32 6.22 -41.82
CA VAL A 39 32.42 5.82 -42.92
C VAL A 39 31.78 7.09 -43.49
N SER A 40 31.73 7.24 -44.82
CA SER A 40 31.15 8.43 -45.48
C SER A 40 29.81 8.10 -46.18
N GLY A 41 28.97 9.12 -46.34
CA GLY A 41 27.72 9.04 -47.12
C GLY A 41 26.54 8.39 -46.37
N ALA A 42 25.67 7.71 -47.13
CA ALA A 42 24.41 7.15 -46.64
C ALA A 42 24.59 6.13 -45.50
N THR A 43 25.67 5.33 -45.55
CA THR A 43 25.94 4.26 -44.58
C THR A 43 26.21 4.80 -43.16
N ALA A 44 26.82 5.98 -43.04
CA ALA A 44 27.06 6.60 -41.73
C ALA A 44 25.75 7.08 -41.08
N VAL A 45 24.83 7.63 -41.89
CA VAL A 45 23.49 8.05 -41.45
C VAL A 45 22.68 6.85 -41.00
N ASP A 46 22.72 5.74 -41.76
CA ASP A 46 22.02 4.51 -41.40
C ASP A 46 22.56 3.88 -40.11
N ASN A 47 23.87 3.87 -39.91
CA ASN A 47 24.50 3.37 -38.68
C ASN A 47 24.13 4.22 -37.46
N LEU A 48 24.14 5.54 -37.58
CA LEU A 48 23.69 6.45 -36.51
C LEU A 48 22.22 6.23 -36.15
N ARG A 49 21.35 6.02 -37.15
CA ARG A 49 19.94 5.68 -36.92
C ARG A 49 19.81 4.35 -36.16
N ARG A 50 20.56 3.32 -36.55
CA ARG A 50 20.57 2.01 -35.87
C ARG A 50 21.09 2.11 -34.44
N GLN A 51 22.18 2.87 -34.21
CA GLN A 51 22.66 3.16 -32.86
C GLN A 51 21.58 3.84 -32.01
N GLY A 52 20.89 4.85 -32.56
CA GLY A 52 19.80 5.54 -31.87
C GLY A 52 18.62 4.63 -31.50
N LEU A 53 18.34 3.61 -32.32
CA LEU A 53 17.28 2.63 -32.04
C LEU A 53 17.70 1.58 -31.00
N VAL A 54 18.94 1.10 -31.03
CA VAL A 54 19.42 0.00 -30.15
C VAL A 54 19.83 0.53 -28.77
N ARG A 55 20.41 1.74 -28.70
CA ARG A 55 20.98 2.30 -27.48
C ARG A 55 20.01 2.32 -26.29
N PRO A 56 18.74 2.76 -26.42
CA PRO A 56 17.79 2.75 -25.30
C PRO A 56 17.56 1.33 -24.75
N TRP A 57 17.39 0.33 -25.61
CA TRP A 57 17.17 -1.06 -25.20
C TRP A 57 18.39 -1.69 -24.54
N LEU A 58 19.59 -1.32 -24.97
CA LEU A 58 20.81 -1.74 -24.31
C LEU A 58 20.84 -1.19 -22.87
N PHE A 59 20.61 0.11 -22.68
CA PHE A 59 20.61 0.69 -21.32
C PHE A 59 19.46 0.22 -20.43
N VAL A 60 18.28 -0.03 -20.98
CA VAL A 60 17.12 -0.52 -20.24
C VAL A 60 17.19 -2.04 -20.01
N GLY A 61 17.97 -2.76 -20.82
CA GLY A 61 18.09 -4.23 -20.82
C GLY A 61 18.37 -4.86 -19.45
N PRO A 62 19.40 -4.43 -18.70
CA PRO A 62 19.69 -4.98 -17.38
C PRO A 62 18.55 -4.80 -16.38
N ALA A 63 17.91 -3.63 -16.40
CA ALA A 63 16.74 -3.37 -15.57
C ALA A 63 15.57 -4.29 -15.95
N MET A 64 15.31 -4.47 -17.25
CA MET A 64 14.27 -5.38 -17.74
C MET A 64 14.54 -6.83 -17.35
N ILE A 65 15.79 -7.29 -17.40
CA ILE A 65 16.16 -8.65 -16.97
C ILE A 65 15.88 -8.82 -15.48
N ILE A 66 16.31 -7.88 -14.64
CA ILE A 66 16.08 -7.93 -13.19
C ILE A 66 14.57 -7.91 -12.89
N LEU A 67 13.82 -7.00 -13.52
CA LEU A 67 12.36 -6.95 -13.37
C LEU A 67 11.70 -8.25 -13.84
N THR A 68 12.17 -8.85 -14.92
CA THR A 68 11.64 -10.12 -15.41
C THR A 68 11.88 -11.24 -14.41
N ILE A 69 13.09 -11.36 -13.87
CA ILE A 69 13.45 -12.44 -12.93
C ILE A 69 12.76 -12.26 -11.57
N TYR A 70 12.69 -11.04 -11.04
CA TYR A 70 12.21 -10.81 -9.67
C TYR A 70 10.73 -10.44 -9.58
N LEU A 71 10.10 -10.02 -10.68
CA LEU A 71 8.70 -9.58 -10.67
C LEU A 71 7.84 -10.41 -11.62
N ILE A 72 8.24 -10.55 -12.90
CA ILE A 72 7.42 -11.27 -13.88
C ILE A 72 7.44 -12.78 -13.64
N TYR A 73 8.62 -13.37 -13.44
CA TYR A 73 8.76 -14.81 -13.24
C TYR A 73 7.99 -15.31 -12.01
N PRO A 74 8.06 -14.68 -10.81
CA PRO A 74 7.27 -15.12 -9.66
C PRO A 74 5.76 -15.02 -9.89
N VAL A 75 5.28 -14.03 -10.66
CA VAL A 75 3.87 -13.92 -11.02
C VAL A 75 3.45 -15.09 -11.90
N VAL A 76 4.24 -15.42 -12.92
CA VAL A 76 3.97 -16.57 -13.80
C VAL A 76 4.05 -17.88 -13.03
N GLU A 77 5.03 -18.03 -12.13
CA GLU A 77 5.15 -19.25 -11.30
C GLU A 77 4.01 -19.37 -10.29
N THR A 78 3.54 -18.26 -9.71
CA THR A 78 2.34 -18.25 -8.86
C THR A 78 1.11 -18.67 -9.66
N LEU A 79 0.98 -18.17 -10.90
CA LEU A 79 -0.11 -18.60 -11.78
C LEU A 79 0.01 -20.08 -12.15
N ARG A 80 1.22 -20.62 -12.36
CA ARG A 80 1.43 -22.04 -12.59
C ARG A 80 1.02 -22.86 -11.36
N LEU A 81 1.52 -22.48 -10.18
CA LEU A 81 1.26 -23.16 -8.91
C LEU A 81 -0.23 -23.21 -8.58
N SER A 82 -1.03 -22.20 -8.94
CA SER A 82 -2.48 -22.21 -8.67
C SER A 82 -3.24 -23.33 -9.37
N PHE A 83 -2.69 -23.91 -10.45
CA PHE A 83 -3.25 -25.10 -11.12
C PHE A 83 -2.61 -26.43 -10.68
N LEU A 84 -1.68 -26.39 -9.73
CA LEU A 84 -1.00 -27.58 -9.19
C LEU A 84 -1.55 -27.98 -7.83
N ASP A 85 -1.25 -29.21 -7.42
CA ASP A 85 -1.58 -29.74 -6.11
C ASP A 85 -0.83 -29.03 -4.97
N ARG A 86 -1.12 -29.44 -3.74
CA ARG A 86 -0.52 -28.91 -2.51
C ARG A 86 1.00 -28.77 -2.59
N GLY A 87 1.68 -29.77 -3.17
CA GLY A 87 3.14 -29.84 -3.27
C GLY A 87 3.73 -29.17 -4.51
N GLY A 88 2.90 -28.69 -5.45
CA GLY A 88 3.37 -28.12 -6.72
C GLY A 88 3.89 -29.17 -7.71
N ALA A 89 3.50 -30.44 -7.57
CA ALA A 89 4.01 -31.55 -8.37
C ALA A 89 3.02 -31.99 -9.45
N ASN A 90 1.74 -32.14 -9.10
CA ASN A 90 0.71 -32.69 -9.99
C ASN A 90 -0.24 -31.59 -10.48
N PHE A 91 -0.60 -31.62 -11.75
CA PHE A 91 -1.60 -30.72 -12.31
C PHE A 91 -3.01 -31.15 -11.90
N VAL A 92 -3.74 -30.26 -11.23
CA VAL A 92 -5.11 -30.50 -10.72
C VAL A 92 -6.16 -29.63 -11.41
N GLY A 93 -5.77 -28.87 -12.44
CA GLY A 93 -6.68 -27.99 -13.17
C GLY A 93 -7.27 -26.90 -12.27
N LEU A 94 -8.61 -26.76 -12.28
CA LEU A 94 -9.33 -25.72 -11.55
C LEU A 94 -9.75 -26.12 -10.12
N ALA A 95 -9.33 -27.28 -9.62
CA ALA A 95 -9.77 -27.79 -8.32
C ALA A 95 -9.52 -26.81 -7.15
N ASN A 96 -8.40 -26.06 -7.17
CA ASN A 96 -8.11 -25.06 -6.15
C ASN A 96 -9.07 -23.87 -6.21
N TYR A 97 -9.50 -23.47 -7.41
CA TYR A 97 -10.48 -22.39 -7.58
C TYR A 97 -11.87 -22.82 -7.13
N GLU A 98 -12.29 -24.05 -7.45
CA GLU A 98 -13.53 -24.64 -6.95
C GLU A 98 -13.55 -24.73 -5.42
N TRP A 99 -12.42 -25.17 -4.83
CA TRP A 99 -12.24 -25.15 -3.38
C TRP A 99 -12.43 -23.74 -2.80
N ALA A 100 -11.78 -22.72 -3.38
CA ALA A 100 -11.88 -21.35 -2.88
C ALA A 100 -13.35 -20.89 -2.81
N PHE A 101 -14.15 -21.11 -3.85
CA PHE A 101 -15.57 -20.76 -3.80
C PHE A 101 -16.39 -21.61 -2.82
N GLY A 102 -15.96 -22.83 -2.50
CA GLY A 102 -16.58 -23.71 -1.51
C GLY A 102 -16.23 -23.38 -0.05
N ASP A 103 -15.08 -22.75 0.18
CA ASP A 103 -14.47 -22.59 1.49
C ASP A 103 -15.08 -21.43 2.30
N HIS A 104 -15.43 -21.71 3.56
CA HIS A 104 -16.04 -20.72 4.45
C HIS A 104 -15.09 -19.57 4.78
N ASP A 105 -13.83 -19.86 5.07
CA ASP A 105 -12.85 -18.85 5.48
C ASP A 105 -12.45 -17.97 4.29
N PHE A 106 -12.43 -18.53 3.08
CA PHE A 106 -12.27 -17.74 1.86
C PHE A 106 -13.42 -16.76 1.62
N ARG A 107 -14.68 -17.20 1.72
CA ARG A 107 -15.84 -16.31 1.59
C ARG A 107 -15.85 -15.23 2.66
N ASN A 108 -15.56 -15.61 3.90
CA ASN A 108 -15.43 -14.66 5.00
C ASN A 108 -14.31 -13.63 4.73
N SER A 109 -13.18 -14.08 4.21
CA SER A 109 -12.06 -13.22 3.83
C SER A 109 -12.45 -12.19 2.77
N ILE A 110 -13.22 -12.58 1.75
CA ILE A 110 -13.75 -11.65 0.75
C ILE A 110 -14.62 -10.58 1.41
N LEU A 111 -15.57 -10.98 2.25
CA LEU A 111 -16.49 -10.05 2.91
C LEU A 111 -15.74 -9.07 3.82
N ASN A 112 -14.77 -9.56 4.59
CA ASN A 112 -13.93 -8.72 5.41
C ASN A 112 -13.09 -7.78 4.55
N ASN A 113 -12.42 -8.25 3.49
CA ASN A 113 -11.66 -7.39 2.59
C ASN A 113 -12.55 -6.28 1.98
N VAL A 114 -13.77 -6.59 1.55
CA VAL A 114 -14.72 -5.57 1.06
C VAL A 114 -15.08 -4.56 2.14
N LEU A 115 -15.34 -5.02 3.37
CA LEU A 115 -15.63 -4.14 4.50
C LEU A 115 -14.44 -3.22 4.82
N TRP A 116 -13.22 -3.77 4.83
CA TRP A 116 -11.99 -3.01 5.02
C TRP A 116 -11.80 -1.96 3.92
N LEU A 117 -12.05 -2.31 2.65
CA LEU A 117 -11.95 -1.40 1.50
C LEU A 117 -13.00 -0.29 1.53
N ALA A 118 -14.17 -0.55 2.10
CA ALA A 118 -15.23 0.46 2.23
C ALA A 118 -14.95 1.41 3.40
N VAL A 119 -14.49 0.89 4.54
CA VAL A 119 -14.41 1.66 5.79
C VAL A 119 -13.09 2.39 5.93
N VAL A 120 -11.95 1.72 5.72
CA VAL A 120 -10.65 2.28 6.06
C VAL A 120 -10.27 3.46 5.17
N PRO A 121 -10.27 3.37 3.83
CA PRO A 121 -9.98 4.53 2.98
C PRO A 121 -10.90 5.71 3.28
N ALA A 122 -12.20 5.45 3.47
CA ALA A 122 -13.18 6.47 3.81
C ALA A 122 -12.86 7.18 5.12
N ALA A 123 -12.66 6.42 6.19
CA ALA A 123 -12.37 6.98 7.51
C ALA A 123 -11.04 7.73 7.53
N CYS A 124 -9.98 7.18 6.95
CA CYS A 124 -8.67 7.84 6.91
C CYS A 124 -8.71 9.17 6.15
N THR A 125 -9.32 9.17 4.96
CA THR A 125 -9.40 10.38 4.12
C THR A 125 -10.31 11.42 4.78
N PHE A 126 -11.45 11.01 5.34
CA PHE A 126 -12.38 11.91 6.03
C PHE A 126 -11.76 12.52 7.29
N LEU A 127 -11.20 11.70 8.18
CA LEU A 127 -10.53 12.17 9.39
C LEU A 127 -9.31 13.02 9.06
N GLY A 128 -8.51 12.60 8.07
CA GLY A 128 -7.35 13.34 7.61
C GLY A 128 -7.72 14.73 7.10
N LEU A 129 -8.80 14.84 6.33
CA LEU A 129 -9.32 16.11 5.83
C LEU A 129 -9.81 17.03 6.95
N ILE A 130 -10.60 16.50 7.89
CA ILE A 130 -11.08 17.27 9.05
C ILE A 130 -9.89 17.81 9.85
N ILE A 131 -8.93 16.95 10.17
CA ILE A 131 -7.75 17.34 10.94
C ILE A 131 -6.92 18.36 10.18
N ALA A 132 -6.75 18.22 8.86
CA ALA A 132 -6.03 19.20 8.03
C ALA A 132 -6.65 20.60 8.17
N VAL A 133 -7.97 20.71 8.01
CA VAL A 133 -8.70 21.99 8.15
C VAL A 133 -8.61 22.55 9.57
N LEU A 134 -8.77 21.71 10.59
CA LEU A 134 -8.71 22.15 11.99
C LEU A 134 -7.32 22.63 12.38
N THR A 135 -6.27 21.89 11.99
CA THR A 135 -4.89 22.20 12.36
C THR A 135 -4.35 23.43 11.65
N ASP A 136 -4.85 23.79 10.46
CA ASP A 136 -4.46 25.05 9.79
C ASP A 136 -5.04 26.30 10.49
N LYS A 137 -6.07 26.17 11.32
CA LYS A 137 -6.67 27.30 12.07
C LYS A 137 -6.05 27.52 13.46
N ILE A 138 -5.20 26.60 13.92
CA ILE A 138 -4.69 26.58 15.30
C ILE A 138 -3.26 27.11 15.33
N TRP A 139 -2.94 28.00 16.28
CA TRP A 139 -1.61 28.62 16.41
C TRP A 139 -0.46 27.63 16.64
N TRP A 140 -0.75 26.49 17.28
CA TRP A 140 0.18 25.37 17.48
C TRP A 140 -0.04 24.22 16.49
N GLY A 141 -0.66 24.50 15.34
CA GLY A 141 -1.03 23.54 14.31
C GLY A 141 0.13 22.68 13.83
N THR A 142 1.34 23.24 13.72
CA THR A 142 2.56 22.49 13.34
C THR A 142 2.87 21.35 14.31
N ILE A 143 2.72 21.58 15.62
CA ILE A 143 2.97 20.55 16.64
C ILE A 143 1.87 19.49 16.57
N ALA A 144 0.61 19.90 16.44
CA ALA A 144 -0.52 18.98 16.30
C ALA A 144 -0.34 18.05 15.08
N LYS A 145 0.06 18.61 13.92
CA LYS A 145 0.34 17.83 12.71
C LYS A 145 1.46 16.81 12.93
N SER A 146 2.56 17.21 13.57
CA SER A 146 3.66 16.31 13.89
C SER A 146 3.24 15.15 14.80
N LEU A 147 2.44 15.42 15.84
CA LEU A 147 1.94 14.39 16.75
C LEU A 147 0.99 13.40 16.05
N ILE A 148 0.12 13.91 15.18
CA ILE A 148 -0.85 13.09 14.43
C ILE A 148 -0.15 12.29 13.31
N PHE A 149 0.95 12.80 12.77
CA PHE A 149 1.76 12.11 11.77
C PHE A 149 2.72 11.07 12.37
N LEU A 150 3.11 11.23 13.64
CA LEU A 150 4.06 10.35 14.35
C LEU A 150 3.76 8.84 14.21
N PRO A 151 2.50 8.36 14.29
CA PRO A 151 2.19 6.94 14.16
C PRO A 151 2.62 6.31 12.83
N LEU A 152 2.74 7.11 11.75
CA LEU A 152 3.18 6.61 10.44
C LEU A 152 4.61 6.05 10.48
N ALA A 153 5.44 6.48 11.44
CA ALA A 153 6.78 5.95 11.63
C ALA A 153 6.80 4.55 12.29
N ILE A 154 5.68 4.09 12.83
CA ILE A 154 5.55 2.80 13.52
C ILE A 154 5.19 1.72 12.48
N SER A 155 5.83 0.55 12.57
CA SER A 155 5.45 -0.61 11.74
C SER A 155 4.05 -1.11 12.10
N PHE A 156 3.33 -1.73 11.16
CA PHE A 156 1.98 -2.24 11.43
C PHE A 156 1.96 -3.33 12.52
N VAL A 157 3.00 -4.16 12.58
CA VAL A 157 3.19 -5.14 13.66
C VAL A 157 3.40 -4.43 15.00
N GLY A 158 4.27 -3.41 15.06
CA GLY A 158 4.52 -2.65 16.29
C GLY A 158 3.27 -1.90 16.78
N ALA A 159 2.54 -1.27 15.86
CA ALA A 159 1.27 -0.62 16.16
C ALA A 159 0.24 -1.61 16.69
N SER A 160 0.16 -2.81 16.10
CA SER A 160 -0.70 -3.89 16.59
C SER A 160 -0.36 -4.27 18.03
N VAL A 161 0.92 -4.39 18.38
CA VAL A 161 1.34 -4.67 19.76
C VAL A 161 0.91 -3.56 20.72
N ILE A 162 1.01 -2.28 20.34
CA ILE A 162 0.51 -1.16 21.15
C ILE A 162 -0.99 -1.30 21.39
N TRP A 163 -1.76 -1.57 20.33
CA TRP A 163 -3.21 -1.72 20.43
C TRP A 163 -3.66 -2.98 21.16
N LYS A 164 -2.86 -4.06 21.19
CA LYS A 164 -3.11 -5.19 22.09
C LYS A 164 -3.18 -4.75 23.54
N PHE A 165 -2.26 -3.90 23.99
CA PHE A 165 -2.32 -3.35 25.35
C PHE A 165 -3.55 -2.46 25.56
N ILE A 166 -3.99 -1.72 24.55
CA ILE A 166 -5.22 -0.91 24.66
C ILE A 166 -6.46 -1.79 24.85
N TYR A 167 -6.51 -2.92 24.13
CA TYR A 167 -7.64 -3.86 24.12
C TYR A 167 -7.52 -5.01 25.14
N GLU A 168 -6.44 -5.02 25.94
CA GLU A 168 -6.15 -6.11 26.86
C GLU A 168 -7.30 -6.34 27.85
N TYR A 169 -7.68 -7.61 27.98
CA TYR A 169 -8.62 -8.07 28.97
C TYR A 169 -7.93 -9.05 29.92
N ARG A 170 -8.14 -8.88 31.21
CA ARG A 170 -7.74 -9.83 32.25
C ARG A 170 -9.00 -10.47 32.84
N GLY A 171 -8.87 -11.72 33.30
CA GLY A 171 -9.99 -12.48 33.86
C GLY A 171 -10.69 -11.79 35.04
N GLU A 172 -11.88 -12.28 35.37
CA GLU A 172 -12.69 -11.73 36.45
C GLU A 172 -11.92 -11.69 37.79
N GLY A 173 -12.05 -10.59 38.52
CA GLY A 173 -11.33 -10.35 39.79
C GLY A 173 -9.88 -9.87 39.64
N GLN A 174 -9.35 -9.78 38.42
CA GLN A 174 -8.03 -9.18 38.17
C GLN A 174 -8.15 -7.69 37.84
N VAL A 175 -7.15 -6.90 38.26
CA VAL A 175 -7.05 -5.49 37.88
C VAL A 175 -6.79 -5.40 36.38
N GLN A 176 -7.73 -4.79 35.65
CA GLN A 176 -7.60 -4.60 34.21
C GLN A 176 -6.50 -3.56 33.94
N ILE A 177 -5.59 -3.91 33.04
CA ILE A 177 -4.51 -3.01 32.59
C ILE A 177 -4.79 -2.43 31.19
N GLY A 178 -5.80 -2.96 30.49
CA GLY A 178 -6.17 -2.46 29.18
C GLY A 178 -6.89 -1.13 29.28
N LEU A 179 -6.48 -0.16 28.47
CA LEU A 179 -7.00 1.21 28.52
C LEU A 179 -8.52 1.24 28.34
N LEU A 180 -9.08 0.51 27.37
CA LEU A 180 -10.52 0.50 27.15
C LEU A 180 -11.29 -0.12 28.34
N ASN A 181 -10.77 -1.21 28.90
CA ASN A 181 -11.40 -1.87 30.04
C ASN A 181 -11.26 -1.04 31.34
N ALA A 182 -10.18 -0.27 31.48
CA ALA A 182 -10.02 0.69 32.57
C ALA A 182 -11.05 1.82 32.47
N ILE A 183 -11.27 2.36 31.26
CA ILE A 183 -12.30 3.39 31.01
C ILE A 183 -13.69 2.83 31.32
N ILE A 184 -14.04 1.64 30.81
CA ILE A 184 -15.36 1.04 31.06
C ILE A 184 -15.63 0.83 32.55
N GLN A 185 -14.68 0.27 33.30
CA GLN A 185 -14.87 0.05 34.73
C GLN A 185 -14.96 1.36 35.51
N HIS A 186 -14.23 2.40 35.08
CA HIS A 186 -14.35 3.71 35.71
C HIS A 186 -15.79 4.25 35.66
N PHE A 187 -16.51 3.97 34.58
CA PHE A 187 -17.93 4.29 34.43
C PHE A 187 -18.88 3.21 34.94
N GLY A 188 -18.38 2.21 35.69
CA GLY A 188 -19.19 1.15 36.31
C GLY A 188 -19.60 0.00 35.38
N GLY A 189 -19.04 -0.09 34.17
CA GLY A 189 -19.30 -1.18 33.24
C GLY A 189 -18.43 -2.43 33.50
N GLN A 190 -18.79 -3.55 32.87
CA GLN A 190 -18.06 -4.81 32.98
C GLN A 190 -16.95 -4.91 31.93
N PRO A 191 -15.74 -5.40 32.29
CA PRO A 191 -14.65 -5.57 31.32
C PRO A 191 -15.04 -6.53 30.19
N GLN A 192 -14.57 -6.24 28.97
CA GLN A 192 -14.91 -7.00 27.76
C GLN A 192 -13.65 -7.49 27.05
N VAL A 193 -13.77 -8.65 26.40
CA VAL A 193 -12.78 -9.14 25.44
C VAL A 193 -13.08 -8.54 24.07
N TRP A 194 -12.64 -7.31 23.85
CA TRP A 194 -12.98 -6.51 22.67
C TRP A 194 -12.75 -7.22 21.33
N ILE A 195 -11.60 -7.86 21.20
CA ILE A 195 -11.17 -8.51 19.96
C ILE A 195 -12.00 -9.76 19.61
N SER A 196 -12.68 -10.37 20.59
CA SER A 196 -13.54 -11.53 20.34
C SER A 196 -15.00 -11.18 20.03
N LEU A 197 -15.39 -9.91 20.16
CA LEU A 197 -16.75 -9.47 19.89
C LEU A 197 -17.08 -9.64 18.39
N PRO A 198 -18.07 -10.49 18.04
CA PRO A 198 -18.48 -10.68 16.66
C PRO A 198 -18.90 -9.35 16.03
N PHE A 199 -18.68 -9.21 14.71
CA PHE A 199 -18.88 -7.97 13.94
C PHE A 199 -17.90 -6.84 14.30
N TRP A 200 -17.73 -6.51 15.59
CA TRP A 200 -16.89 -5.41 16.06
C TRP A 200 -15.39 -5.67 15.98
N ASN A 201 -14.98 -6.93 16.05
CA ASN A 201 -13.56 -7.30 15.98
C ASN A 201 -12.83 -6.71 14.77
N ASN A 202 -13.43 -6.78 13.59
CA ASN A 202 -12.88 -6.22 12.36
C ASN A 202 -12.71 -4.70 12.48
N PHE A 203 -13.68 -4.00 13.07
CA PHE A 203 -13.58 -2.56 13.29
C PHE A 203 -12.45 -2.20 14.26
N PHE A 204 -12.24 -2.98 15.34
CA PHE A 204 -11.10 -2.77 16.24
C PHE A 204 -9.76 -2.92 15.51
N LEU A 205 -9.65 -3.86 14.55
CA LEU A 205 -8.46 -3.96 13.71
C LEU A 205 -8.32 -2.79 12.74
N MET A 206 -9.42 -2.34 12.12
CA MET A 206 -9.44 -1.20 11.20
C MET A 206 -9.02 0.09 11.90
N VAL A 207 -9.41 0.30 13.16
CA VAL A 207 -9.04 1.48 13.96
C VAL A 207 -7.52 1.65 14.02
N ILE A 208 -6.77 0.56 14.09
CA ILE A 208 -5.30 0.59 14.10
C ILE A 208 -4.77 1.19 12.80
N LEU A 209 -5.28 0.71 11.65
CA LEU A 209 -4.86 1.22 10.35
C LEU A 209 -5.33 2.65 10.12
N ILE A 210 -6.55 2.98 10.56
CA ILE A 210 -7.11 4.34 10.50
C ILE A 210 -6.23 5.30 11.30
N TRP A 211 -5.86 4.93 12.52
CA TRP A 211 -4.98 5.74 13.36
C TRP A 211 -3.64 6.04 12.69
N ILE A 212 -3.02 5.06 12.02
CA ILE A 212 -1.75 5.24 11.33
C ILE A 212 -1.92 6.10 10.06
N GLN A 213 -2.91 5.79 9.23
CA GLN A 213 -3.06 6.39 7.89
C GLN A 213 -3.77 7.75 7.90
N THR A 214 -4.45 8.11 8.99
CA THR A 214 -5.04 9.44 9.15
C THR A 214 -3.96 10.53 9.12
N GLY A 215 -2.78 10.29 9.72
CA GLY A 215 -1.66 11.23 9.66
C GLY A 215 -1.13 11.44 8.24
N PHE A 216 -0.98 10.36 7.48
CA PHE A 216 -0.61 10.40 6.06
C PHE A 216 -1.63 11.21 5.24
N ALA A 217 -2.92 10.90 5.37
CA ALA A 217 -3.99 11.60 4.67
C ALA A 217 -4.01 13.09 5.02
N MET A 218 -3.89 13.43 6.31
CA MET A 218 -3.86 14.81 6.78
C MET A 218 -2.72 15.63 6.17
N VAL A 219 -1.50 15.09 6.11
CA VAL A 219 -0.34 15.84 5.59
C VAL A 219 -0.51 16.17 4.11
N ILE A 220 -0.94 15.19 3.31
CA ILE A 220 -1.16 15.38 1.87
C ILE A 220 -2.35 16.31 1.61
N LEU A 221 -3.45 16.15 2.35
CA LEU A 221 -4.63 17.00 2.17
C LEU A 221 -4.39 18.43 2.64
N SER A 222 -3.60 18.64 3.70
CA SER A 222 -3.25 19.99 4.17
C SER A 222 -2.40 20.75 3.15
N SER A 223 -1.47 20.10 2.44
CA SER A 223 -0.73 20.77 1.37
C SER A 223 -1.64 21.15 0.20
N ALA A 224 -2.59 20.29 -0.17
CA ALA A 224 -3.56 20.58 -1.23
C ALA A 224 -4.49 21.74 -0.84
N LEU A 225 -4.99 21.77 0.40
CA LEU A 225 -5.84 22.85 0.91
C LEU A 225 -5.15 24.21 0.90
N ARG A 226 -3.83 24.26 1.17
CA ARG A 226 -3.04 25.49 1.08
C ARG A 226 -2.85 26.01 -0.34
N GLY A 227 -3.11 25.18 -1.35
CA GLY A 227 -3.10 25.58 -2.75
C GLY A 227 -4.40 26.28 -3.19
N ILE A 228 -5.43 26.33 -2.34
CA ILE A 228 -6.69 27.01 -2.65
C ILE A 228 -6.46 28.53 -2.56
N PRO A 229 -6.77 29.31 -3.61
CA PRO A 229 -6.59 30.76 -3.56
C PRO A 229 -7.51 31.42 -2.52
N GLU A 230 -6.96 32.28 -1.68
CA GLU A 230 -7.69 32.93 -0.56
C GLU A 230 -8.87 33.76 -1.06
N GLU A 231 -8.76 34.39 -2.23
CA GLU A 231 -9.81 35.18 -2.86
C GLU A 231 -11.08 34.35 -3.14
N THR A 232 -10.95 33.05 -3.41
CA THR A 232 -12.11 32.17 -3.63
C THR A 232 -12.87 31.89 -2.34
N LEU A 233 -12.16 31.84 -1.21
CA LEU A 233 -12.73 31.65 0.11
C LEU A 233 -13.35 32.95 0.63
N GLU A 234 -12.68 34.09 0.44
CA GLU A 234 -13.20 35.41 0.81
C GLU A 234 -14.45 35.78 0.02
N ALA A 235 -14.47 35.55 -1.29
CA ALA A 235 -15.65 35.78 -2.13
C ALA A 235 -16.85 34.95 -1.64
N ALA A 236 -16.64 33.69 -1.27
CA ALA A 236 -17.70 32.84 -0.75
C ALA A 236 -18.26 33.35 0.60
N VAL A 237 -17.41 33.91 1.47
CA VAL A 237 -17.84 34.53 2.72
C VAL A 237 -18.66 35.79 2.45
N ILE A 238 -18.25 36.61 1.47
CA ILE A 238 -19.00 37.80 1.03
C ILE A 238 -20.38 37.40 0.47
N ASP A 239 -20.46 36.29 -0.26
CA ASP A 239 -21.72 35.71 -0.78
C ASP A 239 -22.59 35.05 0.32
N GLY A 240 -22.18 35.11 1.59
CA GLY A 240 -22.94 34.59 2.73
C GLY A 240 -22.85 33.08 2.90
N ALA A 241 -21.87 32.40 2.28
CA ALA A 241 -21.69 30.97 2.45
C ALA A 241 -21.23 30.64 3.88
N ASN A 242 -21.89 29.68 4.51
CA ASN A 242 -21.49 29.21 5.84
C ASN A 242 -20.24 28.29 5.76
N PRO A 243 -19.49 28.09 6.86
CA PRO A 243 -18.26 27.28 6.84
C PRO A 243 -18.44 25.84 6.33
N PHE A 244 -19.62 25.24 6.55
CA PHE A 244 -19.94 23.90 6.08
C PHE A 244 -20.17 23.86 4.56
N GLN A 245 -20.81 24.91 4.01
CA GLN A 245 -20.97 25.11 2.58
C GLN A 245 -19.63 25.37 1.90
N ILE A 246 -18.78 26.22 2.49
CA ILE A 246 -17.42 26.47 1.98
C ILE A 246 -16.63 25.15 1.94
N PHE A 247 -16.68 24.37 3.02
CA PHE A 247 -15.99 23.09 3.09
C PHE A 247 -16.46 22.10 2.00
N TRP A 248 -17.76 21.80 1.93
CA TRP A 248 -18.26 20.76 1.02
C TRP A 248 -18.44 21.21 -0.43
N LYS A 249 -18.73 22.48 -0.69
CA LYS A 249 -19.02 22.98 -2.04
C LYS A 249 -17.82 23.65 -2.72
N ILE A 250 -16.83 24.09 -1.95
CA ILE A 250 -15.67 24.82 -2.50
C ILE A 250 -14.39 24.05 -2.23
N MET A 251 -14.04 23.81 -0.96
CA MET A 251 -12.76 23.19 -0.62
C MET A 251 -12.66 21.76 -1.15
N VAL A 252 -13.60 20.87 -0.81
CA VAL A 252 -13.58 19.45 -1.22
C VAL A 252 -13.55 19.27 -2.74
N PRO A 253 -14.39 19.96 -3.55
CA PRO A 253 -14.33 19.83 -5.01
C PRO A 253 -13.01 20.31 -5.62
N GLN A 254 -12.41 21.38 -5.10
CA GLN A 254 -11.16 21.92 -5.63
C GLN A 254 -9.97 20.97 -5.41
N ILE A 255 -9.92 20.25 -4.28
CA ILE A 255 -8.84 19.29 -3.98
C ILE A 255 -9.21 17.83 -4.30
N TRP A 256 -10.25 17.60 -5.13
CA TRP A 256 -10.75 16.26 -5.42
C TRP A 256 -9.69 15.33 -6.01
N GLY A 257 -8.79 15.84 -6.85
CA GLY A 257 -7.67 15.07 -7.40
C GLY A 257 -6.81 14.47 -6.29
N THR A 258 -6.38 15.31 -5.34
CA THR A 258 -5.58 14.88 -4.19
C THR A 258 -6.35 13.92 -3.26
N ILE A 259 -7.65 14.16 -3.04
CA ILE A 259 -8.52 13.23 -2.28
C ILE A 259 -8.53 11.84 -2.94
N ALA A 260 -8.69 11.78 -4.27
CA ALA A 260 -8.68 10.52 -5.01
C ALA A 260 -7.32 9.81 -4.94
N VAL A 261 -6.21 10.55 -4.99
CA VAL A 261 -4.85 9.98 -4.82
C VAL A 261 -4.66 9.40 -3.42
N VAL A 262 -5.05 10.11 -2.37
CA VAL A 262 -4.98 9.59 -0.99
C VAL A 262 -5.86 8.35 -0.84
N TRP A 263 -7.11 8.42 -1.32
CA TRP A 263 -8.05 7.31 -1.26
C TRP A 263 -7.52 6.07 -1.98
N THR A 264 -7.06 6.20 -3.23
CA THR A 264 -6.50 5.10 -4.01
C THR A 264 -5.28 4.48 -3.33
N THR A 265 -4.39 5.31 -2.81
CA THR A 265 -3.18 4.86 -2.11
C THR A 265 -3.52 4.01 -0.89
N ILE A 266 -4.47 4.46 -0.06
CA ILE A 266 -4.92 3.71 1.12
C ILE A 266 -5.68 2.46 0.69
N THR A 267 -6.47 2.52 -0.38
CA THR A 267 -7.17 1.34 -0.93
C THR A 267 -6.19 0.24 -1.35
N ILE A 268 -5.13 0.60 -2.08
CA ILE A 268 -4.08 -0.36 -2.49
C ILE A 268 -3.40 -0.99 -1.27
N LEU A 269 -3.19 -0.20 -0.21
CA LEU A 269 -2.61 -0.68 1.04
C LEU A 269 -3.54 -1.69 1.74
N VAL A 270 -4.84 -1.39 1.80
CA VAL A 270 -5.86 -2.23 2.45
C VAL A 270 -6.04 -3.58 1.74
N LEU A 271 -5.92 -3.64 0.41
CA LEU A 271 -6.05 -4.89 -0.35
C LEU A 271 -5.08 -5.98 0.10
N LYS A 272 -3.88 -5.57 0.51
CA LYS A 272 -2.81 -6.45 1.00
C LYS A 272 -2.65 -6.40 2.52
N VAL A 273 -3.68 -5.97 3.25
CA VAL A 273 -3.62 -5.92 4.71
C VAL A 273 -3.40 -7.33 5.24
N PHE A 274 -2.34 -7.49 6.00
CA PHE A 274 -1.88 -8.78 6.52
C PHE A 274 -1.34 -8.60 7.93
N ASP A 275 -0.37 -7.70 8.09
CA ASP A 275 0.39 -7.51 9.33
C ASP A 275 -0.51 -7.33 10.57
N ILE A 276 -1.55 -6.49 10.45
CA ILE A 276 -2.47 -6.19 11.56
C ILE A 276 -3.30 -7.42 11.91
N VAL A 277 -3.87 -8.09 10.91
CA VAL A 277 -4.72 -9.27 11.12
C VAL A 277 -3.90 -10.41 11.70
N LEU A 278 -2.74 -10.72 11.10
CA LEU A 278 -1.82 -11.75 11.59
C LEU A 278 -1.43 -11.50 13.06
N THR A 279 -1.00 -10.27 13.35
CA THR A 279 -0.45 -9.94 14.67
C THR A 279 -1.55 -9.92 15.73
N MET A 280 -2.72 -9.35 15.42
CA MET A 280 -3.79 -9.13 16.41
C MET A 280 -4.61 -10.38 16.68
N THR A 281 -5.10 -11.04 15.61
CA THR A 281 -6.10 -12.11 15.73
C THR A 281 -5.68 -13.40 15.04
N ASN A 282 -4.75 -13.31 14.10
CA ASN A 282 -4.43 -14.38 13.19
C ASN A 282 -5.67 -14.96 12.50
N GLY A 283 -6.59 -14.09 12.08
CA GLY A 283 -7.82 -14.49 11.39
C GLY A 283 -8.92 -15.08 12.27
N GLN A 284 -8.68 -15.25 13.57
CA GLN A 284 -9.67 -15.79 14.51
C GLN A 284 -10.88 -14.87 14.67
N TRP A 285 -11.96 -15.41 15.24
CA TRP A 285 -13.22 -14.68 15.47
C TRP A 285 -13.86 -14.14 14.19
N ASN A 286 -13.63 -14.77 13.03
CA ASN A 286 -14.16 -14.32 11.74
C ASN A 286 -13.51 -13.01 11.23
N SER A 287 -12.26 -12.70 11.63
CA SER A 287 -11.50 -11.52 11.17
C SER A 287 -10.52 -11.82 10.02
N GLN A 288 -10.64 -12.99 9.40
CA GLN A 288 -9.74 -13.43 8.33
C GLN A 288 -9.79 -12.49 7.12
N VAL A 289 -8.62 -12.26 6.51
CA VAL A 289 -8.46 -11.50 5.25
C VAL A 289 -7.67 -12.34 4.26
N LEU A 290 -7.83 -12.09 2.97
CA LEU A 290 -7.27 -12.92 1.89
C LEU A 290 -5.75 -13.10 2.01
N ALA A 291 -5.01 -12.03 2.32
CA ALA A 291 -3.56 -12.12 2.48
C ALA A 291 -3.15 -12.97 3.70
N ASN A 292 -3.91 -12.93 4.80
CA ASN A 292 -3.67 -13.79 5.96
C ASN A 292 -4.03 -15.25 5.65
N LEU A 293 -5.14 -15.48 4.95
CA LEU A 293 -5.55 -16.83 4.53
C LEU A 293 -4.52 -17.46 3.58
N MET A 294 -4.00 -16.69 2.62
CA MET A 294 -2.90 -17.11 1.75
C MET A 294 -1.68 -17.55 2.56
N PHE A 295 -1.27 -16.72 3.52
CA PHE A 295 -0.14 -17.02 4.39
C PHE A 295 -0.38 -18.27 5.24
N ASP A 296 -1.57 -18.42 5.80
CA ASP A 296 -1.95 -19.59 6.59
C ASP A 296 -1.82 -20.86 5.75
N TRP A 297 -2.39 -20.93 4.55
CA TRP A 297 -2.28 -22.12 3.68
C TRP A 297 -0.83 -22.41 3.29
N MET A 298 -0.06 -21.38 2.92
CA MET A 298 1.29 -21.55 2.40
C MET A 298 2.32 -21.91 3.49
N PHE A 299 2.18 -21.40 4.70
CA PHE A 299 3.21 -21.54 5.74
C PHE A 299 2.76 -22.26 7.01
N ARG A 300 1.48 -22.18 7.40
CA ARG A 300 0.99 -22.70 8.68
C ARG A 300 0.13 -23.95 8.55
N GLY A 301 -0.60 -24.08 7.45
CA GLY A 301 -1.45 -25.22 7.08
C GLY A 301 -0.67 -26.42 6.57
N GLY A 302 0.67 -26.41 6.70
CA GLY A 302 1.59 -27.46 6.31
C GLY A 302 2.04 -27.40 4.84
N GLY A 303 2.10 -26.22 4.24
CA GLY A 303 2.73 -26.01 2.93
C GLY A 303 1.83 -26.31 1.73
N ASP A 304 0.65 -25.69 1.64
CA ASP A 304 -0.21 -25.79 0.46
C ASP A 304 0.04 -24.65 -0.52
N PHE A 305 0.96 -24.91 -1.48
CA PHE A 305 1.33 -23.93 -2.49
C PHE A 305 0.22 -23.70 -3.51
N GLY A 306 -0.55 -24.73 -3.85
CA GLY A 306 -1.65 -24.62 -4.83
C GLY A 306 -2.77 -23.70 -4.35
N ARG A 307 -3.25 -23.91 -3.12
CA ARG A 307 -4.29 -23.06 -2.52
C ARG A 307 -3.77 -21.67 -2.20
N GLY A 308 -2.55 -21.56 -1.65
CA GLY A 308 -1.90 -20.27 -1.41
C GLY A 308 -1.77 -19.44 -2.69
N ALA A 309 -1.23 -20.05 -3.76
CA ALA A 309 -1.10 -19.40 -5.05
C ALA A 309 -2.46 -19.01 -5.66
N THR A 310 -3.48 -19.83 -5.49
CA THR A 310 -4.85 -19.50 -5.94
C THR A 310 -5.37 -18.24 -5.27
N ILE A 311 -5.22 -18.11 -3.95
CA ILE A 311 -5.62 -16.90 -3.22
C ILE A 311 -4.79 -15.69 -3.69
N ALA A 312 -3.48 -15.87 -3.91
CA ALA A 312 -2.60 -14.81 -4.41
C ALA A 312 -3.05 -14.28 -5.79
N ILE A 313 -3.42 -15.16 -6.71
CA ILE A 313 -3.95 -14.79 -8.03
C ILE A 313 -5.27 -14.02 -7.88
N ILE A 314 -6.14 -14.43 -6.97
CA ILE A 314 -7.41 -13.73 -6.73
C ILE A 314 -7.17 -12.32 -6.18
N ILE A 315 -6.24 -12.16 -5.23
CA ILE A 315 -5.82 -10.84 -4.73
C ILE A 315 -5.26 -9.99 -5.88
N MET A 316 -4.39 -10.57 -6.72
CA MET A 316 -3.82 -9.86 -7.88
C MET A 316 -4.90 -9.37 -8.83
N ILE A 317 -5.89 -10.21 -9.16
CA ILE A 317 -7.04 -9.83 -9.99
C ILE A 317 -7.85 -8.71 -9.33
N ALA A 318 -8.08 -8.79 -8.01
CA ALA A 318 -8.82 -7.77 -7.26
C ALA A 318 -8.11 -6.39 -7.25
N VAL A 319 -6.77 -6.37 -7.38
CA VAL A 319 -5.97 -5.14 -7.41
C VAL A 319 -6.03 -4.43 -8.77
N ILE A 320 -6.22 -5.18 -9.87
CA ILE A 320 -6.16 -4.62 -11.25
C ILE A 320 -7.13 -3.45 -11.46
N PRO A 321 -8.43 -3.52 -11.11
CA PRO A 321 -9.36 -2.41 -11.35
C PRO A 321 -8.95 -1.12 -10.62
N ILE A 322 -8.42 -1.27 -9.41
CA ILE A 322 -8.00 -0.15 -8.55
C ILE A 322 -6.72 0.49 -9.12
N MET A 323 -5.79 -0.33 -9.61
CA MET A 323 -4.59 0.15 -10.30
C MET A 323 -4.92 0.87 -11.60
N VAL A 324 -5.82 0.32 -12.43
CA VAL A 324 -6.28 0.97 -13.66
C VAL A 324 -6.93 2.32 -13.35
N TRP A 325 -7.74 2.39 -12.30
CA TRP A 325 -8.35 3.64 -11.87
C TRP A 325 -7.30 4.66 -11.39
N ASN A 326 -6.35 4.24 -10.56
CA ASN A 326 -5.26 5.09 -10.08
C ASN A 326 -4.40 5.65 -11.24
N ILE A 327 -4.01 4.82 -12.21
CA ILE A 327 -3.25 5.26 -13.39
C ILE A 327 -4.04 6.28 -14.21
N ARG A 328 -5.33 6.02 -14.44
CA ARG A 328 -6.19 6.97 -15.17
C ARG A 328 -6.30 8.30 -14.46
N GLN A 329 -6.37 8.30 -13.13
CA GLN A 329 -6.44 9.53 -12.35
C GLN A 329 -5.11 10.31 -12.40
N ALA A 330 -3.98 9.63 -12.21
CA ALA A 330 -2.65 10.25 -12.32
C ALA A 330 -2.41 10.88 -13.70
N ASN A 331 -2.84 10.20 -14.78
CA ASN A 331 -2.70 10.73 -16.14
C ASN A 331 -3.56 11.99 -16.38
N LYS A 332 -4.73 12.13 -15.73
CA LYS A 332 -5.53 13.36 -15.83
C LYS A 332 -4.84 14.57 -15.20
N GLU A 333 -4.09 14.35 -14.13
CA GLU A 333 -3.33 15.42 -13.46
C GLU A 333 -2.09 15.82 -14.27
N THR A 334 -1.45 14.88 -14.96
CA THR A 334 -0.27 15.17 -15.80
C THR A 334 -0.64 15.71 -17.19
N GLY A 335 -1.81 15.33 -17.73
CA GLY A 335 -2.29 15.75 -19.05
C GLY A 335 -3.01 17.10 -19.10
N GLY A 336 -3.04 17.84 -17.97
CA GLY A 336 -3.61 19.19 -17.87
C GLY A 336 -2.62 20.33 -18.15
N HIS A 337 -1.44 20.02 -18.72
CA HIS A 337 -0.44 21.00 -19.13
C HIS A 337 -0.32 21.09 -20.65
#